data_AF-A0A7C1FYD1-F1
#
_entry.id   AF-A0A7C1FYD1-F1
#
_cell.length_a   1.000
_cell.length_b   1.000
_cell.length_c   1.000
_cell.angle_alpha   90.00
_cell.angle_beta   90.00
_cell.angle_gamma   90.00
#
_symmetry.space_group_name_H-M   'P 1'
#
loop_
_entity.id
_entity.type
_entity.pdbx_description
1 polymer ?
#
loop_
_entity_poly.entity_id
_entity_poly.type
_entity_poly.pdbx_seq_one_letter_code
_entity_poly.pdbx_strand_id
1 'polypeptide(L)'
;MAKSTDIQLLETTGSTEYIAYRAPIKFGGRVVTDVVLLNVACRVQTRGGRSGVGSGSMPMGNVWAWPSNTVPTETTLSAMVEFGKRFVAEANGYRGWGHPLEITHELSAAMARIAAEVQTALALAEPMPKLAQLVAASPVMAAIYDAYGKALGENSYNLLGLEYVNADM
;
A
#
# COMPACT_ATOMS: atom_id res chain seq x y z
N MET A 1 6.06 -22.56 10.29
CA MET A 1 7.19 -22.51 11.26
C MET A 1 8.01 -21.28 10.94
N ALA A 2 8.50 -20.53 11.93
CA ALA A 2 9.32 -19.34 11.68
C ALA A 2 10.60 -19.69 10.91
N LYS A 3 10.97 -18.88 9.92
CA LYS A 3 12.15 -19.07 9.05
C LYS A 3 13.17 -17.97 9.28
N SER A 4 14.45 -18.27 9.04
CA SER A 4 15.53 -17.26 9.13
C SER A 4 15.35 -16.09 8.16
N THR A 5 14.57 -16.31 7.10
CA THR A 5 14.23 -15.31 6.09
C THR A 5 13.12 -14.36 6.54
N ASP A 6 12.26 -14.73 7.51
CA ASP A 6 11.18 -13.86 8.01
C ASP A 6 11.69 -12.46 8.35
N ILE A 7 10.89 -11.44 8.00
CA ILE A 7 11.25 -10.04 8.21
C ILE A 7 10.40 -9.38 9.29
N GLN A 8 10.98 -8.35 9.90
CA GLN A 8 10.29 -7.32 10.64
C GLN A 8 10.40 -5.98 9.90
N LEU A 9 9.33 -5.19 9.92
CA LEU A 9 9.38 -3.80 9.46
C LEU A 9 10.07 -2.94 10.52
N LEU A 10 11.13 -2.23 10.12
CA LEU A 10 11.85 -1.30 10.99
C LEU A 10 11.35 0.13 10.83
N GLU A 11 10.99 0.50 9.61
CA GLU A 11 10.54 1.84 9.28
C GLU A 11 9.77 1.82 7.97
N THR A 12 8.62 2.49 7.94
CA THR A 12 7.83 2.70 6.72
C THR A 12 7.50 4.18 6.61
N THR A 13 7.86 4.78 5.48
CA THR A 13 7.63 6.21 5.21
C THR A 13 6.89 6.38 3.90
N GLY A 14 6.12 7.46 3.79
CA GLY A 14 5.31 7.75 2.61
C GLY A 14 5.44 9.21 2.20
N SER A 15 5.41 9.46 0.91
CA SER A 15 5.37 10.80 0.32
C SER A 15 4.44 10.82 -0.89
N THR A 16 3.87 11.99 -1.16
CA THR A 16 3.02 12.18 -2.35
C THR A 16 3.76 12.98 -3.41
N GLU A 17 3.58 12.60 -4.67
CA GLU A 17 4.12 13.30 -5.81
C GLU A 17 3.00 13.64 -6.79
N TYR A 18 2.96 14.89 -7.25
CA TYR A 18 2.02 15.33 -8.28
C TYR A 18 2.71 15.31 -9.65
N ILE A 19 2.06 14.71 -10.64
CA ILE A 19 2.56 14.64 -12.00
C ILE A 19 1.47 15.15 -12.96
N ALA A 20 1.77 16.22 -13.69
CA ALA A 20 0.98 16.62 -14.85
C ALA A 20 1.28 15.67 -16.01
N TYR A 21 0.25 15.09 -16.62
CA TYR A 21 0.45 14.22 -17.76
C TYR A 21 0.90 15.00 -18.99
N ARG A 22 1.75 14.35 -19.80
CA ARG A 22 2.18 14.89 -21.10
C ARG A 22 1.01 15.10 -22.06
N ALA A 23 -0.03 14.25 -21.96
CA ALA A 23 -1.26 14.36 -22.74
C ALA A 23 -2.45 13.85 -21.90
N PRO A 24 -3.66 14.38 -22.10
CA PRO A 24 -4.84 13.91 -21.38
C PRO A 24 -5.17 12.44 -21.72
N ILE A 25 -5.60 11.69 -20.71
CA ILE A 25 -6.06 10.31 -20.86
C ILE A 25 -7.58 10.28 -20.72
N LYS A 26 -8.27 9.49 -21.54
CA LYS A 26 -9.71 9.18 -21.37
C LYS A 26 -9.85 7.79 -20.77
N PHE A 27 -10.40 7.71 -19.55
CA PHE A 27 -10.59 6.46 -18.85
C PHE A 27 -11.88 6.51 -18.03
N GLY A 28 -12.72 5.46 -18.10
CA GLY A 28 -14.00 5.41 -17.36
C GLY A 28 -14.96 6.56 -17.68
N GLY A 29 -14.93 7.10 -18.91
CA GLY A 29 -15.76 8.24 -19.33
C GLY A 29 -15.29 9.60 -18.82
N ARG A 30 -14.16 9.69 -18.12
CA ARG A 30 -13.57 10.94 -17.64
C ARG A 30 -12.27 11.25 -18.38
N VAL A 31 -11.97 12.54 -18.51
CA VAL A 31 -10.67 13.02 -18.99
C VAL A 31 -9.81 13.32 -17.76
N VAL A 32 -8.61 12.77 -17.72
CA VAL A 32 -7.65 12.95 -16.63
C VAL A 32 -6.38 13.58 -17.20
N THR A 33 -5.91 14.65 -16.58
CA THR A 33 -4.76 15.46 -17.03
C THR A 33 -3.54 15.34 -16.13
N ASP A 34 -3.68 14.70 -14.98
CA ASP A 34 -2.68 14.64 -13.94
C ASP A 34 -2.94 13.49 -12.98
N VAL A 35 -2.01 13.27 -12.05
CA VAL A 35 -2.12 12.24 -11.02
C VAL A 35 -1.35 12.61 -9.77
N VAL A 36 -1.84 12.09 -8.63
CA VAL A 36 -1.06 12.03 -7.39
C VAL A 36 -0.60 10.59 -7.19
N LEU A 37 0.71 10.39 -7.10
CA LEU A 37 1.33 9.15 -6.65
C LEU A 37 1.44 9.15 -5.13
N LEU A 38 1.25 7.97 -4.52
CA LEU A 38 1.77 7.68 -3.19
C LEU A 38 3.01 6.81 -3.34
N ASN A 39 4.16 7.36 -2.97
CA ASN A 39 5.44 6.68 -2.94
C ASN A 39 5.74 6.22 -1.50
N VAL A 40 6.07 4.95 -1.31
CA VAL A 40 6.38 4.35 0.00
C VAL A 40 7.76 3.74 -0.02
N ALA A 41 8.53 3.98 1.03
CA ALA A 41 9.78 3.27 1.31
C ALA A 41 9.63 2.46 2.60
N CYS A 42 10.07 1.20 2.57
CA CYS A 42 9.99 0.29 3.69
C CYS A 42 11.36 -0.33 3.97
N ARG A 43 11.87 -0.17 5.19
CA ARG A 43 13.10 -0.79 5.66
C ARG A 43 12.76 -2.01 6.51
N VAL A 44 13.39 -3.14 6.20
CA VAL A 44 13.15 -4.41 6.88
C VAL A 44 14.45 -5.04 7.36
N GLN A 45 14.33 -5.94 8.33
CA GLN A 45 15.42 -6.83 8.75
C GLN A 45 14.91 -8.27 8.86
N THR A 46 15.67 -9.21 8.31
CA THR A 46 15.43 -10.65 8.41
C THR A 46 15.85 -11.17 9.78
N ARG A 47 15.28 -12.30 10.23
CA ARG A 47 15.75 -12.98 11.45
C ARG A 47 17.22 -13.37 11.38
N GLY A 48 17.72 -13.66 10.18
CA GLY A 48 19.13 -13.93 9.90
C GLY A 48 20.04 -12.68 9.88
N GLY A 49 19.53 -11.50 10.21
CA GLY A 49 20.32 -10.27 10.37
C GLY A 49 20.55 -9.45 9.09
N ARG A 50 20.17 -9.94 7.91
CA ARG A 50 20.19 -9.15 6.66
C ARG A 50 19.13 -8.06 6.68
N SER A 51 19.36 -6.97 5.96
CA SER A 51 18.42 -5.84 5.84
C SER A 51 18.24 -5.40 4.39
N GLY A 52 17.10 -4.77 4.10
CA GLY A 52 16.76 -4.25 2.78
C GLY A 52 15.84 -3.06 2.87
N VAL A 53 15.91 -2.18 1.86
CA VAL A 53 15.00 -1.03 1.72
C VAL A 53 14.23 -1.15 0.41
N GLY A 54 12.95 -1.46 0.53
CA GLY A 54 12.02 -1.58 -0.58
C GLY A 54 11.31 -0.27 -0.89
N SER A 55 10.79 -0.20 -2.10
CA SER A 55 10.01 0.91 -2.64
C SER A 55 8.73 0.39 -3.28
N GLY A 56 7.64 1.12 -3.08
CA GLY A 56 6.37 0.89 -3.76
C GLY A 56 5.75 2.22 -4.18
N SER A 57 5.03 2.22 -5.29
CA SER A 57 4.38 3.43 -5.82
C SER A 57 3.06 3.06 -6.48
N MET A 58 2.05 3.91 -6.32
CA MET A 58 0.77 3.75 -6.98
C MET A 58 0.13 5.12 -7.27
N PRO A 59 -0.38 5.35 -8.49
CA PRO A 59 -1.39 6.36 -8.77
C PRO A 59 -2.60 6.23 -7.84
N MET A 60 -2.97 7.29 -7.13
CA MET A 60 -4.21 7.35 -6.34
C MET A 60 -5.42 7.51 -7.26
N GLY A 61 -5.63 6.55 -8.18
CA GLY A 61 -6.57 6.56 -9.28
C GLY A 61 -8.04 6.48 -8.87
N ASN A 62 -8.49 7.49 -8.13
CA ASN A 62 -9.83 7.64 -7.59
C ASN A 62 -10.92 7.62 -8.66
N VAL A 63 -10.66 8.16 -9.85
CA VAL A 63 -11.62 8.19 -10.95
C VAL A 63 -12.16 6.81 -11.32
N TRP A 64 -11.36 5.76 -11.21
CA TRP A 64 -11.77 4.39 -11.53
C TRP A 64 -11.95 3.52 -10.28
N ALA A 65 -11.15 3.73 -9.23
CA ALA A 65 -11.26 2.96 -7.99
C ALA A 65 -12.46 3.39 -7.14
N TRP A 66 -12.94 4.62 -7.35
CA TRP A 66 -14.09 5.24 -6.67
C TRP A 66 -14.87 6.16 -7.63
N PRO A 67 -15.62 5.60 -8.60
CA PRO A 67 -16.40 6.36 -9.58
C PRO A 67 -17.70 6.91 -8.96
N SER A 68 -17.59 7.75 -7.93
CA SER A 68 -18.73 8.30 -7.21
C SER A 68 -19.55 9.26 -8.08
N ASN A 69 -20.87 9.25 -7.86
CA ASN A 69 -21.82 10.25 -8.36
C ASN A 69 -22.22 11.26 -7.27
N THR A 70 -21.78 11.06 -6.03
CA THR A 70 -22.20 11.83 -4.85
C THR A 70 -21.03 12.61 -4.23
N VAL A 71 -19.84 12.02 -4.22
CA VAL A 71 -18.61 12.61 -3.67
C VAL A 71 -17.79 13.21 -4.81
N PRO A 72 -17.39 14.50 -4.74
CA PRO A 72 -16.54 15.12 -5.74
C PRO A 72 -15.21 14.36 -5.94
N THR A 73 -14.68 14.39 -7.16
CA THR A 73 -13.44 13.69 -7.54
C THR A 73 -12.27 14.11 -6.65
N GLU A 74 -12.14 15.41 -6.37
CA GLU A 74 -11.09 15.98 -5.53
C GLU A 74 -11.19 15.47 -4.09
N THR A 75 -12.42 15.27 -3.61
CA THR A 75 -12.69 14.71 -2.28
C THR A 75 -12.38 13.22 -2.23
N THR A 76 -12.73 12.43 -3.26
CA THR A 76 -12.36 11.00 -3.30
C THR A 76 -10.85 10.80 -3.42
N LEU A 77 -10.15 11.66 -4.17
CA LEU A 77 -8.68 11.68 -4.22
C LEU A 77 -8.08 11.99 -2.84
N SER A 78 -8.57 13.05 -2.18
CA SER A 78 -8.11 13.43 -0.84
C SER A 78 -8.32 12.29 0.17
N ALA A 79 -9.46 11.60 0.10
CA ALA A 79 -9.75 10.45 0.93
C ALA A 79 -8.80 9.27 0.66
N MET A 80 -8.48 8.97 -0.60
CA MET A 80 -7.50 7.93 -0.94
C MET A 80 -6.09 8.26 -0.45
N VAL A 81 -5.65 9.50 -0.60
CA VAL A 81 -4.35 9.96 -0.10
C VAL A 81 -4.30 9.87 1.43
N GLU A 82 -5.34 10.31 2.13
CA GLU A 82 -5.42 10.25 3.59
C GLU A 82 -5.45 8.80 4.10
N PHE A 83 -6.20 7.92 3.45
CA PHE A 83 -6.17 6.49 3.72
C PHE A 83 -4.74 5.94 3.58
N GLY A 84 -4.07 6.24 2.47
CA GLY A 84 -2.72 5.77 2.21
C GLY A 84 -1.72 6.23 3.28
N LYS A 85 -1.80 7.50 3.72
CA LYS A 85 -0.98 8.04 4.82
C LYS A 85 -1.21 7.29 6.13
N ARG A 86 -2.46 7.01 6.48
CA ARG A 86 -2.80 6.23 7.69
C ARG A 86 -2.33 4.79 7.57
N PHE A 87 -2.42 4.18 6.39
CA PHE A 87 -1.94 2.82 6.15
C PHE A 87 -0.40 2.71 6.23
N VAL A 88 0.32 3.75 5.77
CA VAL A 88 1.77 3.87 6.00
C VAL A 88 2.08 3.93 7.50
N ALA A 89 1.33 4.71 8.27
CA ALA A 89 1.50 4.79 9.72
C ALA A 89 1.20 3.45 10.43
N GLU A 90 0.16 2.73 9.98
CA GLU A 90 -0.17 1.39 10.46
C GLU A 90 0.98 0.41 10.24
N ALA A 91 1.54 0.37 9.01
CA ALA A 91 2.68 -0.47 8.69
C ALA A 91 3.95 -0.08 9.47
N ASN A 92 4.17 1.21 9.70
CA ASN A 92 5.28 1.69 10.53
C ASN A 92 5.12 1.29 12.02
N GLY A 93 3.87 1.12 12.48
CA GLY A 93 3.53 0.63 13.82
C GLY A 93 3.56 -0.89 13.98
N TYR A 94 3.64 -1.64 12.87
CA TYR A 94 3.64 -3.11 12.90
C TYR A 94 4.91 -3.66 13.55
N ARG A 95 4.76 -4.69 14.40
CA ARG A 95 5.89 -5.30 15.16
C ARG A 95 6.03 -6.80 14.95
N GLY A 96 5.14 -7.41 14.18
CA GLY A 96 5.19 -8.84 13.86
C GLY A 96 6.41 -9.22 13.04
N TRP A 97 6.62 -10.53 12.94
CA TRP A 97 7.64 -11.16 12.11
C TRP A 97 6.96 -12.15 11.19
N GLY A 98 7.32 -12.16 9.91
CA GLY A 98 6.81 -13.16 8.99
C GLY A 98 7.28 -12.96 7.56
N HIS A 99 6.75 -13.81 6.68
CA HIS A 99 6.86 -13.62 5.25
C HIS A 99 6.00 -12.41 4.81
N PRO A 100 6.34 -11.66 3.74
CA PRO A 100 5.48 -10.60 3.21
C PRO A 100 4.01 -10.99 3.01
N LEU A 101 3.70 -12.23 2.61
CA LEU A 101 2.30 -12.71 2.51
C LEU A 101 1.55 -12.62 3.85
N GLU A 102 2.16 -13.07 4.94
CA GLU A 102 1.57 -13.03 6.29
C GLU A 102 1.41 -11.59 6.78
N ILE A 103 2.49 -10.81 6.68
CA ILE A 103 2.52 -9.41 7.11
C ILE A 103 1.45 -8.59 6.38
N THR A 104 1.38 -8.72 5.05
CA THR A 104 0.42 -7.95 4.24
C THR A 104 -1.01 -8.43 4.45
N HIS A 105 -1.23 -9.71 4.73
CA HIS A 105 -2.52 -10.24 5.15
C HIS A 105 -2.97 -9.67 6.50
N GLU A 106 -2.10 -9.67 7.52
CA GLU A 106 -2.39 -9.11 8.84
C GLU A 106 -2.68 -7.61 8.76
N LEU A 107 -1.85 -6.84 8.04
CA LEU A 107 -2.08 -5.42 7.81
C LEU A 107 -3.42 -5.15 7.10
N SER A 108 -3.89 -6.08 6.26
CA SER A 108 -5.16 -5.90 5.53
C SER A 108 -6.38 -5.82 6.46
N ALA A 109 -6.30 -6.37 7.68
CA ALA A 109 -7.35 -6.28 8.68
C ALA A 109 -7.63 -4.84 9.14
N ALA A 110 -6.63 -3.96 9.10
CA ALA A 110 -6.77 -2.55 9.48
C ALA A 110 -7.51 -1.71 8.42
N MET A 111 -7.61 -2.17 7.16
CA MET A 111 -8.13 -1.35 6.06
C MET A 111 -9.57 -0.87 6.31
N ALA A 112 -10.46 -1.74 6.79
CA ALA A 112 -11.85 -1.37 7.02
C ALA A 112 -11.99 -0.30 8.11
N ARG A 113 -11.21 -0.43 9.20
CA ARG A 113 -11.14 0.57 10.27
C ARG A 113 -10.64 1.91 9.73
N ILE A 114 -9.49 1.91 9.04
CA ILE A 114 -8.89 3.14 8.50
C ILE A 114 -9.85 3.82 7.52
N ALA A 115 -10.54 3.07 6.66
CA ALA A 115 -11.54 3.60 5.75
C ALA A 115 -12.70 4.30 6.49
N ALA A 116 -13.20 3.71 7.57
CA ALA A 116 -14.26 4.31 8.40
C ALA A 116 -13.79 5.59 9.12
N GLU A 117 -12.55 5.59 9.60
CA GLU A 117 -11.95 6.78 10.23
C GLU A 117 -11.75 7.92 9.21
N VAL A 118 -11.36 7.60 7.98
CA VAL A 118 -11.23 8.59 6.88
C VAL A 118 -12.59 9.13 6.48
N GLN A 119 -13.59 8.25 6.34
CA GLN A 119 -14.97 8.65 6.06
C GLN A 119 -15.50 9.63 7.10
N THR A 120 -15.29 9.33 8.39
CA THR A 120 -15.67 10.21 9.50
C THR A 120 -14.90 11.54 9.44
N ALA A 121 -13.58 11.49 9.29
CA ALA A 121 -12.73 12.67 9.31
C ALA A 121 -13.02 13.66 8.17
N LEU A 122 -13.44 13.16 7.00
CA LEU A 122 -13.76 13.97 5.83
C LEU A 122 -15.26 14.16 5.61
N ALA A 123 -16.10 13.70 6.55
CA ALA A 123 -17.56 13.74 6.45
C ALA A 123 -18.11 13.24 5.10
N LEU A 124 -17.57 12.11 4.62
CA LEU A 124 -17.91 11.60 3.29
C LEU A 124 -19.35 11.07 3.26
N ALA A 125 -20.08 11.45 2.21
CA ALA A 125 -21.49 11.08 2.02
C ALA A 125 -21.71 9.58 1.74
N GLU A 126 -20.65 8.86 1.36
CA GLU A 126 -20.69 7.42 1.11
C GLU A 126 -19.37 6.76 1.57
N PRO A 127 -19.37 5.44 1.87
CA PRO A 127 -18.18 4.74 2.30
C PRO A 127 -17.15 4.60 1.18
N MET A 128 -15.87 4.62 1.57
CA MET A 128 -14.77 4.35 0.64
C MET A 128 -14.87 2.93 0.08
N PRO A 129 -14.97 2.76 -1.26
CA PRO A 129 -15.08 1.45 -1.88
C PRO A 129 -13.88 0.55 -1.54
N LYS A 130 -14.11 -0.76 -1.42
CA LYS A 130 -13.04 -1.71 -1.10
C LYS A 130 -11.90 -1.67 -2.11
N LEU A 131 -12.20 -1.45 -3.39
CA LEU A 131 -11.19 -1.29 -4.44
C LEU A 131 -10.29 -0.07 -4.19
N ALA A 132 -10.86 1.08 -3.83
CA ALA A 132 -10.08 2.28 -3.48
C ALA A 132 -9.16 2.05 -2.27
N GLN A 133 -9.62 1.29 -1.27
CA GLN A 133 -8.78 0.89 -0.13
C GLN A 133 -7.59 0.03 -0.58
N LEU A 134 -7.84 -0.97 -1.44
CA LEU A 134 -6.79 -1.86 -1.96
C LEU A 134 -5.75 -1.09 -2.80
N VAL A 135 -6.21 -0.18 -3.65
CA VAL A 135 -5.32 0.68 -4.45
C VAL A 135 -4.45 1.55 -3.54
N ALA A 136 -5.06 2.23 -2.57
CA ALA A 136 -4.33 3.12 -1.66
C ALA A 136 -3.37 2.37 -0.71
N ALA A 137 -3.67 1.10 -0.38
CA ALA A 137 -2.78 0.25 0.41
C ALA A 137 -1.62 -0.37 -0.40
N SER A 138 -1.80 -0.55 -1.71
CA SER A 138 -0.85 -1.29 -2.55
C SER A 138 0.61 -0.79 -2.56
N PRO A 139 0.92 0.53 -2.43
CA PRO A 139 2.31 0.98 -2.32
C PRO A 139 3.03 0.42 -1.11
N VAL A 140 2.35 0.33 0.05
CA VAL A 140 2.91 -0.25 1.27
C VAL A 140 3.21 -1.71 1.05
N MET A 141 2.25 -2.45 0.51
CA MET A 141 2.43 -3.89 0.25
C MET A 141 3.60 -4.11 -0.72
N ALA A 142 3.63 -3.40 -1.85
CA ALA A 142 4.71 -3.49 -2.83
C ALA A 142 6.09 -3.18 -2.21
N ALA A 143 6.18 -2.14 -1.37
CA ALA A 143 7.42 -1.78 -0.68
C ALA A 143 7.90 -2.90 0.25
N ILE A 144 7.00 -3.63 0.92
CA ILE A 144 7.36 -4.76 1.79
C ILE A 144 7.94 -5.93 0.97
N TYR A 145 7.30 -6.30 -0.15
CA TYR A 145 7.80 -7.36 -1.04
C TYR A 145 9.15 -7.00 -1.67
N ASP A 146 9.31 -5.75 -2.13
CA ASP A 146 10.57 -5.27 -2.67
C ASP A 146 11.68 -5.24 -1.61
N ALA A 147 11.35 -4.83 -0.37
CA ALA A 147 12.31 -4.82 0.74
C ALA A 147 12.78 -6.24 1.08
N TYR A 148 11.86 -7.22 1.02
CA TYR A 148 12.15 -8.63 1.22
C TYR A 148 13.12 -9.17 0.17
N GLY A 149 12.83 -8.92 -1.12
CA GLY A 149 13.72 -9.30 -2.21
C GLY A 149 15.12 -8.71 -2.06
N LYS A 150 15.20 -7.41 -1.79
CA LYS A 150 16.48 -6.72 -1.58
C LYS A 150 17.24 -7.22 -0.34
N ALA A 151 16.55 -7.53 0.76
CA ALA A 151 17.19 -8.07 1.96
C ALA A 151 17.76 -9.47 1.71
N LEU A 152 17.14 -10.26 0.84
CA LEU A 152 17.58 -11.61 0.49
C LEU A 152 18.53 -11.66 -0.71
N GLY A 153 18.67 -10.56 -1.45
CA GLY A 153 19.49 -10.49 -2.67
C GLY A 153 18.82 -11.18 -3.87
N GLU A 154 17.49 -11.27 -3.88
CA GLU A 154 16.72 -12.06 -4.83
C GLU A 154 15.55 -11.26 -5.43
N ASN A 155 15.03 -11.73 -6.57
CA ASN A 155 13.77 -11.22 -7.10
C ASN A 155 12.63 -11.63 -6.15
N SER A 156 11.77 -10.68 -5.74
CA SER A 156 10.67 -10.94 -4.80
C SER A 156 9.70 -12.03 -5.26
N TYR A 157 9.51 -12.22 -6.57
CA TYR A 157 8.68 -13.31 -7.11
C TYR A 157 9.29 -14.70 -6.86
N ASN A 158 10.62 -14.83 -6.87
CA ASN A 158 11.31 -16.09 -6.59
C ASN A 158 11.14 -16.53 -5.12
N LEU A 159 10.67 -15.62 -4.27
CA LEU A 159 10.56 -15.83 -2.83
C LEU A 159 9.14 -16.24 -2.40
N LEU A 160 8.25 -16.54 -3.36
CA LEU A 160 6.87 -16.99 -3.08
C LEU A 160 6.73 -18.51 -2.98
N GLY A 161 7.86 -19.24 -2.92
CA GLY A 161 7.89 -20.70 -2.80
C GLY A 161 7.90 -21.21 -1.35
N LEU A 162 7.65 -22.51 -1.19
CA LEU A 162 7.65 -23.24 0.09
C LEU A 162 8.95 -23.06 0.92
N GLU A 163 10.06 -22.74 0.27
CA GLU A 163 11.32 -22.46 0.94
C GLU A 163 11.24 -21.21 1.83
N TYR A 164 10.39 -20.23 1.48
CA TYR A 164 10.28 -18.93 2.13
C TYR A 164 8.94 -18.70 2.83
N VAL A 165 7.85 -19.26 2.31
CA VAL A 165 6.50 -19.08 2.86
C VAL A 165 6.25 -20.01 4.05
N ASN A 166 5.68 -19.52 5.15
CA ASN A 166 5.55 -20.31 6.39
C ASN A 166 4.31 -21.18 6.48
N ALA A 167 3.26 -20.86 5.72
CA ALA A 167 1.96 -21.54 5.73
C ALA A 167 1.22 -21.36 4.39
N ASP A 168 0.24 -22.23 4.13
CA ASP A 168 -0.74 -22.03 3.06
C ASP A 168 -1.72 -20.90 3.45
N MET A 169 -1.96 -19.94 2.56
CA MET A 169 -2.64 -18.66 2.87
C MET A 169 -3.83 -18.37 1.94
#